data_AF-A0A2V0R9A6-F1
#
_entry.id   AF-A0A2V0R9A6-F1
#
_cell.length_a   1.000
_cell.length_b   1.000
_cell.length_c   1.000
_cell.angle_alpha   90.00
_cell.angle_beta   90.00
_cell.angle_gamma   90.00
#
_symmetry.space_group_name_H-M   'P 1'
#
loop_
_entity.id
_entity.type
_entity.pdbx_description
1 polymer ?
#
loop_
_entity_poly.entity_id
_entity_poly.type
_entity_poly.pdbx_seq_one_letter_code
_entity_poly.pdbx_strand_id
1 'polypeptide(L)'
;MKINAQPTWIEDLSPQALNSLSLNDKRTLEGSDDVLAHPGFESLDDEDIFDRVESILSEVDLTPKLREIEDSNRSKFGPRSRAKPWSERKDSLYDYFDHEDYDPGEFELVRSGRLRPSELGAVSKNLIKSSSAGLPYLQKKGSVLTDALKNYETEVGKYPCVLYTRTQEDMKTRNVWGYPISDTLHEQRIFIPFLNVEKTMKHRAALLGPEDVDRAVTEMIRGKKEDELIVSLDFSSFDASVSPRLAELCFSAIASHFQPAYAADVYGVFRRFVTIPIHTPSGEVVGPHGVPSGSSFTNTVDSLAQFIASGTEYNCQIQGDDGLYVLPRSDHDVLLERMKSVDFIVNEDKSDWFDGPEGVYLQRYYHPNYLSRNGSGLGGVYSIYRALARIKYLERWTNFSEMSIEGSDFFALRTITILENSKHHPAFESLVRYVHSLDKHGLQFTKQGLHAYSKSMDSKARAGVFNQYGLESGIESFETVKLIRTL
;
A
#
# COMPACT_ATOMS: atom_id res chain seq x y z
N MET A 1 -26.79 -3.90 1.33
CA MET A 1 -26.47 -2.82 0.37
C MET A 1 -27.73 -2.12 -0.15
N LYS A 2 -27.70 -0.79 -0.38
CA LYS A 2 -28.72 -0.01 -1.10
C LYS A 2 -28.01 0.96 -2.07
N ILE A 3 -28.65 1.32 -3.18
CA ILE A 3 -28.14 2.32 -4.12
C ILE A 3 -29.11 3.50 -4.17
N ASN A 4 -28.63 4.69 -3.81
CA ASN A 4 -29.36 5.94 -3.90
C ASN A 4 -29.00 6.68 -5.20
N ALA A 5 -29.98 6.85 -6.10
CA ALA A 5 -29.77 7.47 -7.40
C ALA A 5 -29.82 9.01 -7.37
N GLN A 6 -30.26 9.63 -6.26
CA GLN A 6 -30.44 11.08 -6.14
C GLN A 6 -29.92 11.58 -4.78
N PRO A 7 -28.59 11.67 -4.60
CA PRO A 7 -28.03 12.18 -3.37
C PRO A 7 -28.17 13.70 -3.26
N THR A 8 -28.62 14.18 -2.09
CA THR A 8 -28.87 15.60 -1.84
C THR A 8 -27.60 16.44 -1.71
N TRP A 9 -26.45 15.83 -1.38
CA TRP A 9 -25.17 16.55 -1.23
C TRP A 9 -24.62 17.10 -2.54
N ILE A 10 -25.15 16.67 -3.71
CA ILE A 10 -24.74 17.21 -5.01
C ILE A 10 -25.04 18.71 -5.08
N GLU A 11 -26.11 19.17 -4.44
CA GLU A 11 -26.52 20.58 -4.43
C GLU A 11 -25.52 21.48 -3.69
N ASP A 12 -24.68 20.90 -2.81
CA ASP A 12 -23.65 21.62 -2.06
C ASP A 12 -22.37 21.87 -2.89
N LEU A 13 -22.23 21.25 -4.07
CA LEU A 13 -20.99 21.28 -4.82
C LEU A 13 -20.81 22.57 -5.62
N SER A 14 -19.57 23.09 -5.61
CA SER A 14 -19.18 24.14 -6.55
C SER A 14 -19.21 23.64 -8.00
N PRO A 15 -19.40 24.52 -9.00
CA PRO A 15 -19.33 24.13 -10.41
C PRO A 15 -18.03 23.41 -10.79
N GLN A 16 -16.91 23.81 -10.18
CA GLN A 16 -15.62 23.16 -10.38
C GLN A 16 -15.61 21.72 -9.84
N ALA A 17 -16.11 21.51 -8.62
CA ALA A 17 -16.18 20.18 -8.02
C ALA A 17 -17.12 19.27 -8.81
N LEU A 18 -18.27 19.77 -9.24
CA LEU A 18 -19.23 19.03 -10.06
C LEU A 18 -18.62 18.59 -11.41
N ASN A 19 -17.85 19.49 -12.06
CA ASN A 19 -17.12 19.15 -13.28
C ASN A 19 -16.05 18.07 -13.04
N SER A 20 -15.27 18.19 -11.96
CA SER A 20 -14.28 17.17 -11.57
C SER A 20 -14.93 15.80 -11.31
N LEU A 21 -16.09 15.78 -10.64
CA LEU A 21 -16.85 14.56 -10.38
C LEU A 21 -17.32 13.93 -11.70
N SER A 22 -17.88 14.74 -12.59
CA SER A 22 -18.39 14.29 -13.89
C SER A 22 -17.29 13.70 -14.77
N LEU A 23 -16.09 14.31 -14.76
CA LEU A 23 -14.93 13.77 -15.48
C LEU A 23 -14.42 12.47 -14.86
N ASN A 24 -14.43 12.35 -13.53
CA ASN A 24 -14.08 11.12 -12.84
C ASN A 24 -15.06 9.99 -13.15
N ASP A 25 -16.36 10.28 -13.13
CA ASP A 25 -17.41 9.31 -13.40
C ASP A 25 -17.34 8.84 -14.86
N LYS A 26 -17.13 9.76 -15.82
CA LYS A 26 -16.91 9.41 -17.22
C LYS A 26 -15.73 8.45 -17.40
N ARG A 27 -14.57 8.77 -16.82
CA ARG A 27 -13.36 7.91 -16.88
C ARG A 27 -13.59 6.55 -16.23
N THR A 28 -14.32 6.52 -15.12
CA THR A 28 -14.63 5.26 -14.42
C THR A 28 -15.60 4.40 -15.23
N LEU A 29 -16.61 5.02 -15.85
CA LEU A 29 -17.58 4.35 -16.70
C LEU A 29 -16.92 3.73 -17.94
N GLU A 30 -16.07 4.50 -18.62
CA GLU A 30 -15.45 4.12 -19.90
C GLU A 30 -14.21 3.22 -19.73
N GLY A 31 -13.48 3.33 -18.61
CA GLY A 31 -12.16 2.70 -18.50
C GLY A 31 -11.10 3.43 -19.34
N SER A 32 -9.96 2.78 -19.59
CA SER A 32 -8.92 3.29 -20.48
C SER A 32 -7.99 2.16 -20.94
N ASP A 33 -7.62 2.16 -22.22
CA ASP A 33 -6.58 1.29 -22.79
C ASP A 33 -5.24 2.01 -23.01
N ASP A 34 -5.15 3.27 -22.58
CA ASP A 34 -3.97 4.11 -22.79
C ASP A 34 -2.76 3.51 -22.08
N VAL A 35 -1.65 3.42 -22.82
CA VAL A 35 -0.36 2.97 -22.28
C VAL A 35 0.50 4.20 -21.99
N LEU A 36 0.80 4.40 -20.71
CA LEU A 36 1.73 5.41 -20.26
C LEU A 36 3.08 4.77 -20.03
N ALA A 37 4.09 5.23 -20.77
CA ALA A 37 5.44 4.71 -20.70
C ALA A 37 6.46 5.80 -20.34
N HIS A 38 7.61 5.38 -19.84
CA HIS A 38 8.77 6.22 -19.63
C HIS A 38 9.37 6.59 -20.99
N PRO A 39 9.57 7.89 -21.31
CA PRO A 39 10.04 8.32 -22.64
C PRO A 39 11.37 7.67 -23.09
N GLY A 40 12.31 7.47 -22.16
CA GLY A 40 13.56 6.75 -22.45
C GLY A 40 13.45 5.23 -22.69
N PHE A 41 12.30 4.61 -22.40
CA PHE A 41 12.10 3.16 -22.49
C PHE A 41 10.92 2.76 -23.38
N GLU A 42 10.11 3.73 -23.85
CA GLU A 42 8.86 3.46 -24.57
C GLU A 42 9.09 2.78 -25.93
N SER A 43 10.25 3.03 -26.56
CA SER A 43 10.62 2.45 -27.84
C SER A 43 11.24 1.06 -27.75
N LEU A 44 11.54 0.57 -26.53
CA LEU A 44 12.12 -0.75 -26.34
C LEU A 44 11.03 -1.80 -26.48
N ASP A 45 11.30 -2.88 -27.19
CA ASP A 45 10.42 -4.04 -27.21
C ASP A 45 10.52 -4.80 -25.87
N ASP A 46 9.44 -5.45 -25.44
CA ASP A 46 9.44 -6.23 -24.20
C ASP A 46 10.34 -7.47 -24.34
N GLU A 47 10.38 -8.11 -25.51
CA GLU A 47 11.23 -9.29 -25.74
C GLU A 47 12.72 -8.94 -25.73
N ASP A 48 13.11 -7.77 -26.26
CA ASP A 48 14.49 -7.27 -26.16
C ASP A 48 14.92 -7.06 -24.70
N ILE A 49 14.00 -6.59 -23.86
CA ILE A 49 14.23 -6.46 -22.42
C ILE A 49 14.37 -7.85 -21.80
N PHE A 50 13.52 -8.81 -22.18
CA PHE A 50 13.56 -10.17 -21.64
C PHE A 50 14.87 -10.88 -21.97
N ASP A 51 15.32 -10.83 -23.22
CA ASP A 51 16.60 -11.41 -23.66
C ASP A 51 17.78 -10.79 -22.90
N ARG A 52 17.75 -9.47 -22.70
CA ARG A 52 18.80 -8.78 -21.96
C ARG A 52 18.79 -9.16 -20.48
N VAL A 53 17.61 -9.28 -19.88
CA VAL A 53 17.47 -9.69 -18.48
C VAL A 53 17.93 -11.14 -18.30
N GLU A 54 17.62 -12.06 -19.21
CA GLU A 54 18.11 -13.43 -19.12
C GLU A 54 19.64 -13.50 -19.24
N SER A 55 20.25 -12.68 -20.11
CA SER A 55 21.70 -12.54 -20.14
C SER A 55 22.25 -12.07 -18.78
N ILE A 56 21.62 -11.08 -18.14
CA ILE A 56 22.02 -10.59 -16.82
C ILE A 56 21.86 -11.66 -15.74
N LEU A 57 20.74 -12.39 -15.74
CA LEU A 57 20.48 -13.45 -14.78
C LEU A 57 21.40 -14.66 -14.96
N SER A 58 21.94 -14.88 -16.17
CA SER A 58 22.93 -15.93 -16.43
C SER A 58 24.31 -15.65 -15.82
N GLU A 59 24.58 -14.39 -15.41
CA GLU A 59 25.85 -13.99 -14.77
C GLU A 59 25.91 -14.37 -13.28
N VAL A 60 24.80 -14.82 -12.69
CA VAL A 60 24.68 -15.07 -11.25
C VAL A 60 23.96 -16.38 -10.95
N ASP A 61 24.33 -17.00 -9.82
CA ASP A 61 23.63 -18.19 -9.34
C ASP A 61 22.35 -17.79 -8.59
N LEU A 62 21.20 -18.15 -9.17
CA LEU A 62 19.90 -17.97 -8.53
C LEU A 62 19.50 -19.26 -7.79
N THR A 63 18.90 -19.10 -6.62
CA THR A 63 18.14 -20.19 -5.98
C THR A 63 16.92 -20.53 -6.83
N PRO A 64 16.42 -21.79 -6.79
CA PRO A 64 15.24 -22.18 -7.55
C PRO A 64 14.02 -21.27 -7.30
N LYS A 65 13.76 -20.90 -6.04
CA LYS A 65 12.65 -20.02 -5.69
C LYS A 65 12.82 -18.59 -6.22
N LEU A 66 14.02 -18.02 -6.20
CA LEU A 66 14.25 -16.71 -6.80
C LEU A 66 14.02 -16.73 -8.33
N ARG A 67 14.43 -17.82 -9.01
CA ARG A 67 14.12 -18.00 -10.44
C ARG A 67 12.61 -18.03 -10.69
N GLU A 68 11.87 -18.80 -9.90
CA GLU A 68 10.39 -18.86 -9.99
C GLU A 68 9.75 -17.49 -9.79
N ILE A 69 10.24 -16.69 -8.83
CA ILE A 69 9.76 -15.33 -8.57
C ILE A 69 10.05 -14.41 -9.76
N GLU A 70 11.22 -14.50 -10.38
CA GLU A 70 11.54 -13.73 -11.58
C GLU A 70 10.64 -14.12 -12.76
N ASP A 71 10.46 -15.41 -13.01
CA ASP A 71 9.60 -15.92 -14.09
C ASP A 71 8.13 -15.51 -13.88
N SER A 72 7.65 -15.56 -12.63
CA SER A 72 6.32 -15.08 -12.25
C SER A 72 6.16 -13.58 -12.51
N ASN A 73 7.16 -12.76 -12.23
CA ASN A 73 7.11 -11.32 -12.52
C ASN A 73 7.29 -11.01 -14.01
N ARG A 74 8.07 -11.80 -14.75
CA ARG A 74 8.16 -11.72 -16.22
C ARG A 74 6.81 -11.97 -16.87
N SER A 75 6.07 -12.99 -16.41
CA SER A 75 4.74 -13.32 -16.96
C SER A 75 3.70 -12.21 -16.83
N LYS A 76 3.92 -11.29 -15.87
CA LYS A 76 3.05 -10.14 -15.56
C LYS A 76 3.62 -8.83 -16.12
N PHE A 77 4.70 -8.88 -16.89
CA PHE A 77 5.37 -7.69 -17.39
C PHE A 77 4.48 -7.02 -18.44
N GLY A 78 4.11 -5.76 -18.23
CA GLY A 78 3.29 -5.04 -19.19
C GLY A 78 2.74 -3.70 -18.68
N PRO A 79 1.87 -3.05 -19.50
CA PRO A 79 1.27 -1.77 -19.18
C PRO A 79 0.54 -1.73 -17.83
N ARG A 80 0.68 -0.60 -17.13
CA ARG A 80 0.13 -0.39 -15.77
C ARG A 80 -0.91 0.73 -15.69
N SER A 81 -1.18 1.42 -16.79
CA SER A 81 -2.10 2.57 -16.86
C SER A 81 -3.48 2.22 -17.36
N ARG A 82 -3.67 1.01 -17.88
CA ARG A 82 -4.96 0.56 -18.41
C ARG A 82 -5.93 0.23 -17.27
N ALA A 83 -7.18 0.58 -17.45
CA ALA A 83 -8.24 0.43 -16.47
C ALA A 83 -9.49 -0.21 -17.10
N LYS A 84 -10.02 -1.24 -16.44
CA LYS A 84 -11.30 -1.83 -16.80
C LYS A 84 -12.44 -0.82 -16.65
N PRO A 85 -13.44 -0.82 -17.56
CA PRO A 85 -14.65 -0.01 -17.43
C PRO A 85 -15.47 -0.43 -16.21
N TRP A 86 -16.33 0.46 -15.73
CA TRP A 86 -17.15 0.24 -14.54
C TRP A 86 -18.00 -1.04 -14.62
N SER A 87 -18.51 -1.35 -15.80
CA SER A 87 -19.32 -2.54 -16.05
C SER A 87 -18.62 -3.86 -15.69
N GLU A 88 -17.29 -3.91 -15.74
CA GLU A 88 -16.48 -5.11 -15.48
C GLU A 88 -15.95 -5.22 -14.05
N ARG A 89 -16.05 -4.16 -13.24
CA ARG A 89 -15.44 -4.11 -11.90
C ARG A 89 -16.37 -3.66 -10.79
N LYS A 90 -17.63 -3.36 -11.11
CA LYS A 90 -18.63 -2.98 -10.10
C LYS A 90 -18.87 -4.05 -9.04
N ASP A 91 -18.84 -5.32 -9.44
CA ASP A 91 -19.10 -6.43 -8.52
C ASP A 91 -18.00 -6.50 -7.45
N SER A 92 -16.73 -6.27 -7.83
CA SER A 92 -15.64 -6.16 -6.84
C SER A 92 -15.77 -4.98 -5.86
N LEU A 93 -16.62 -3.97 -6.13
CA LEU A 93 -16.99 -2.98 -5.11
C LEU A 93 -18.14 -3.50 -4.24
N TYR A 94 -19.11 -4.19 -4.84
CA TYR A 94 -20.27 -4.73 -4.13
C TYR A 94 -19.90 -5.85 -3.16
N ASP A 95 -18.82 -6.60 -3.43
CA ASP A 95 -18.24 -7.57 -2.50
C ASP A 95 -17.91 -6.94 -1.14
N TYR A 96 -17.56 -5.65 -1.09
CA TYR A 96 -17.35 -4.96 0.20
C TYR A 96 -18.60 -4.88 1.06
N PHE A 97 -19.80 -5.08 0.52
CA PHE A 97 -21.07 -4.98 1.23
C PHE A 97 -21.72 -6.34 1.50
N ASP A 98 -21.05 -7.43 1.12
CA ASP A 98 -21.52 -8.81 1.28
C ASP A 98 -20.74 -9.47 2.40
N HIS A 99 -21.34 -9.52 3.60
CA HIS A 99 -20.72 -10.04 4.81
C HIS A 99 -21.64 -11.04 5.48
N GLU A 100 -21.09 -12.16 5.91
CA GLU A 100 -21.78 -13.07 6.81
C GLU A 100 -21.73 -12.54 8.26
N ASP A 101 -22.69 -12.98 9.06
CA ASP A 101 -22.72 -12.66 10.50
C ASP A 101 -22.01 -13.79 11.24
N TYR A 102 -20.91 -13.48 11.90
CA TYR A 102 -20.14 -14.41 12.72
C TYR A 102 -19.64 -13.72 13.99
N ASP A 103 -19.32 -14.54 15.01
CA ASP A 103 -18.67 -14.04 16.21
C ASP A 103 -17.14 -14.20 16.07
N PRO A 104 -16.35 -13.12 15.97
CA PRO A 104 -14.89 -13.19 15.85
C PRO A 104 -14.23 -13.69 17.15
N GLY A 105 -15.01 -13.98 18.19
CA GLY A 105 -14.54 -14.43 19.49
C GLY A 105 -14.00 -13.30 20.34
N GLU A 106 -13.33 -13.68 21.44
CA GLU A 106 -12.70 -12.72 22.35
C GLU A 106 -11.22 -12.54 22.01
N PHE A 107 -10.75 -11.29 22.06
CA PHE A 107 -9.35 -10.95 21.90
C PHE A 107 -8.84 -10.25 23.16
N GLU A 108 -7.67 -10.64 23.65
CA GLU A 108 -7.06 -10.02 24.82
C GLU A 108 -6.60 -8.59 24.50
N LEU A 109 -7.34 -7.62 25.02
CA LEU A 109 -7.05 -6.21 24.79
C LEU A 109 -5.84 -5.77 25.64
N VAL A 110 -4.76 -5.36 24.98
CA VAL A 110 -3.68 -4.62 25.64
C VAL A 110 -4.20 -3.24 26.04
N ARG A 111 -4.18 -2.92 27.34
CA ARG A 111 -4.73 -1.65 27.86
C ARG A 111 -3.62 -0.73 28.32
N SER A 112 -3.49 0.43 27.67
CA SER A 112 -2.69 1.53 28.23
C SER A 112 -3.57 2.62 28.83
N GLY A 113 -4.71 2.93 28.20
CA GLY A 113 -5.66 3.96 28.65
C GLY A 113 -5.07 5.37 28.72
N ARG A 114 -4.00 5.67 27.97
CA ARG A 114 -3.22 6.92 28.09
C ARG A 114 -3.37 7.87 26.92
N LEU A 115 -3.65 7.37 25.72
CA LEU A 115 -3.71 8.19 24.51
C LEU A 115 -4.88 9.18 24.56
N ARG A 116 -4.70 10.28 23.83
CA ARG A 116 -5.71 11.32 23.60
C ARG A 116 -5.77 11.61 22.11
N PRO A 117 -6.94 12.00 21.56
CA PRO A 117 -7.04 12.49 20.20
C PRO A 117 -6.09 13.67 19.99
N SER A 118 -5.41 13.70 18.84
CA SER A 118 -4.58 14.83 18.44
C SER A 118 -5.44 16.03 18.00
N GLU A 119 -4.86 17.21 18.11
CA GLU A 119 -5.47 18.47 17.65
C GLU A 119 -5.46 18.57 16.11
N LEU A 120 -6.47 19.22 15.54
CA LEU A 120 -6.62 19.40 14.08
C LEU A 120 -5.39 20.08 13.43
N GLY A 121 -4.84 21.10 14.10
CA GLY A 121 -3.65 21.80 13.64
C GLY A 121 -2.39 20.92 13.61
N ALA A 122 -2.32 19.90 14.47
CA ALA A 122 -1.23 18.93 14.46
C ALA A 122 -1.40 17.92 13.32
N VAL A 123 -2.58 17.31 13.19
CA VAL A 123 -2.82 16.25 12.20
C VAL A 123 -2.84 16.75 10.76
N SER A 124 -3.26 17.99 10.53
CA SER A 124 -3.24 18.62 9.20
C SER A 124 -1.84 18.69 8.57
N LYS A 125 -0.78 18.66 9.40
CA LYS A 125 0.62 18.63 8.95
C LYS A 125 1.04 17.26 8.39
N ASN A 126 0.35 16.19 8.79
CA ASN A 126 0.62 14.81 8.38
C ASN A 126 -0.14 14.39 7.12
N LEU A 127 -1.07 15.21 6.62
CA LEU A 127 -1.81 14.90 5.40
C LEU A 127 -0.88 14.83 4.18
N ILE A 128 -1.16 13.85 3.30
CA ILE A 128 -0.59 13.79 1.95
C ILE A 128 -1.22 14.92 1.11
N LYS A 129 -0.62 16.10 1.16
CA LYS A 129 -1.15 17.33 0.53
C LYS A 129 -1.36 17.23 -0.98
N SER A 130 -0.63 16.34 -1.65
CA SER A 130 -0.74 16.09 -3.09
C SER A 130 -1.89 15.15 -3.48
N SER A 131 -2.50 14.45 -2.52
CA SER A 131 -3.63 13.54 -2.75
C SER A 131 -4.96 14.28 -2.86
N SER A 132 -5.98 13.63 -3.41
CA SER A 132 -7.34 14.19 -3.51
C SER A 132 -7.94 14.44 -2.13
N ALA A 133 -8.67 15.55 -2.01
CA ALA A 133 -9.47 15.94 -0.84
C ALA A 133 -10.85 15.29 -0.79
N GLY A 134 -11.21 14.49 -1.81
CA GLY A 134 -12.56 13.93 -1.93
C GLY A 134 -13.62 15.02 -2.02
N LEU A 135 -14.87 14.67 -1.70
CA LEU A 135 -15.94 15.65 -1.59
C LEU A 135 -15.78 16.53 -0.34
N PRO A 136 -16.26 17.79 -0.37
CA PRO A 136 -16.95 18.46 -1.48
C PRO A 136 -16.00 19.12 -2.49
N TYR A 137 -14.69 19.04 -2.28
CA TYR A 137 -13.72 19.89 -2.99
C TYR A 137 -13.25 19.32 -4.34
N LEU A 138 -13.00 18.01 -4.39
CA LEU A 138 -12.43 17.28 -5.54
C LEU A 138 -11.16 17.91 -6.11
N GLN A 139 -10.31 18.41 -5.20
CA GLN A 139 -9.02 19.05 -5.47
C GLN A 139 -7.93 18.43 -4.61
N LYS A 140 -6.68 18.87 -4.74
CA LYS A 140 -5.60 18.42 -3.86
C LYS A 140 -5.84 18.87 -2.42
N LYS A 141 -5.63 18.00 -1.43
CA LYS A 141 -5.78 18.32 0.00
C LYS A 141 -5.04 19.60 0.39
N GLY A 142 -3.85 19.82 -0.16
CA GLY A 142 -3.04 21.00 0.11
C GLY A 142 -3.66 22.33 -0.34
N SER A 143 -4.45 22.35 -1.42
CA SER A 143 -5.03 23.60 -1.95
C SER A 143 -6.28 24.04 -1.20
N VAL A 144 -6.98 23.11 -0.55
CA VAL A 144 -8.25 23.36 0.15
C VAL A 144 -8.14 23.21 1.67
N LEU A 145 -6.93 22.98 2.19
CA LEU A 145 -6.73 22.65 3.60
C LEU A 145 -7.26 23.73 4.56
N THR A 146 -7.09 25.01 4.21
CA THR A 146 -7.58 26.13 5.04
C THR A 146 -9.10 26.11 5.14
N ASP A 147 -9.80 25.93 4.02
CA ASP A 147 -11.26 25.88 3.96
C ASP A 147 -11.78 24.63 4.68
N ALA A 148 -11.15 23.48 4.45
CA ALA A 148 -11.48 22.23 5.12
C ALA A 148 -11.34 22.31 6.65
N LEU A 149 -10.31 23.01 7.16
CA LEU A 149 -10.15 23.23 8.61
C LEU A 149 -11.22 24.18 9.16
N LYS A 150 -11.59 25.20 8.40
CA LYS A 150 -12.65 26.16 8.78
C LYS A 150 -14.02 25.50 8.84
N ASN A 151 -14.32 24.62 7.88
CA ASN A 151 -15.63 23.98 7.75
C ASN A 151 -15.71 22.60 8.42
N TYR A 152 -14.65 22.17 9.12
CA TYR A 152 -14.49 20.82 9.66
C TYR A 152 -15.73 20.31 10.41
N GLU A 153 -16.24 21.07 11.38
CA GLU A 153 -17.39 20.69 12.21
C GLU A 153 -18.67 20.48 11.40
N THR A 154 -18.84 21.20 10.29
CA THR A 154 -20.02 21.10 9.43
C THR A 154 -19.90 20.05 8.33
N GLU A 155 -18.67 19.63 8.01
CA GLU A 155 -18.39 18.74 6.88
C GLU A 155 -18.01 17.31 7.31
N VAL A 156 -17.58 17.09 8.55
CA VAL A 156 -17.25 15.76 9.06
C VAL A 156 -18.50 14.87 9.05
N GLY A 157 -18.40 13.67 8.47
CA GLY A 157 -19.54 12.75 8.36
C GLY A 157 -20.58 13.11 7.28
N LYS A 158 -20.48 14.28 6.63
CA LYS A 158 -21.50 14.78 5.70
C LYS A 158 -21.47 14.12 4.31
N TYR A 159 -20.29 14.00 3.71
CA TYR A 159 -20.14 13.62 2.30
C TYR A 159 -19.74 12.15 2.14
N PRO A 160 -20.11 11.46 1.05
CA PRO A 160 -19.62 10.11 0.80
C PRO A 160 -18.18 10.12 0.31
N CYS A 161 -17.58 8.93 0.27
CA CYS A 161 -16.40 8.67 -0.54
C CYS A 161 -16.71 8.85 -2.04
N VAL A 162 -15.69 9.13 -2.84
CA VAL A 162 -15.78 9.08 -4.31
C VAL A 162 -14.98 7.91 -4.84
N LEU A 163 -15.57 7.13 -5.75
CA LEU A 163 -14.87 6.02 -6.38
C LEU A 163 -13.72 6.53 -7.27
N TYR A 164 -12.50 6.12 -6.94
CA TYR A 164 -11.31 6.29 -7.75
C TYR A 164 -10.80 4.96 -8.29
N THR A 165 -9.88 5.07 -9.24
CA THR A 165 -9.28 3.93 -9.95
C THR A 165 -7.80 3.82 -9.64
N ARG A 166 -7.35 2.64 -9.20
CA ARG A 166 -5.93 2.24 -9.19
C ARG A 166 -5.74 1.09 -10.16
N THR A 167 -4.64 1.09 -10.86
CA THR A 167 -4.30 0.09 -11.87
C THR A 167 -2.96 -0.56 -11.54
N GLN A 168 -2.81 -1.78 -12.01
CA GLN A 168 -1.60 -2.58 -11.91
C GLN A 168 -1.39 -3.27 -13.26
N GLU A 169 -0.29 -4.01 -13.35
CA GLU A 169 0.00 -4.95 -14.42
C GLU A 169 -1.21 -5.90 -14.68
N ASP A 170 -1.26 -6.52 -15.86
CA ASP A 170 -2.32 -7.48 -16.27
C ASP A 170 -3.76 -6.94 -16.22
N MET A 171 -3.96 -5.64 -16.51
CA MET A 171 -5.29 -4.99 -16.45
C MET A 171 -5.94 -5.04 -15.06
N LYS A 172 -5.18 -5.36 -14.01
CA LYS A 172 -5.73 -5.44 -12.66
C LYS A 172 -6.14 -4.05 -12.20
N THR A 173 -7.45 -3.89 -11.99
CA THR A 173 -8.07 -2.60 -11.70
C THR A 173 -8.75 -2.67 -10.33
N ARG A 174 -8.38 -1.77 -9.42
CA ARG A 174 -8.88 -1.71 -8.03
C ARG A 174 -9.77 -0.48 -7.82
N ASN A 175 -10.86 -0.70 -7.10
CA ASN A 175 -11.72 0.35 -6.54
C ASN A 175 -11.03 1.02 -5.37
N VAL A 176 -10.93 2.35 -5.38
CA VAL A 176 -10.34 3.12 -4.30
C VAL A 176 -11.34 4.11 -3.74
N TRP A 177 -11.47 4.09 -2.40
CA TRP A 177 -12.39 4.94 -1.67
C TRP A 177 -11.79 6.32 -1.47
N GLY A 178 -12.25 7.31 -2.24
CA GLY A 178 -11.80 8.69 -2.15
C GLY A 178 -12.42 9.43 -0.97
N TYR A 179 -11.81 9.32 0.20
CA TYR A 179 -12.30 9.94 1.44
C TYR A 179 -12.41 11.47 1.37
N PRO A 180 -13.49 12.05 1.92
CA PRO A 180 -13.55 13.46 2.26
C PRO A 180 -12.38 13.87 3.17
N ILE A 181 -11.83 15.06 2.94
CA ILE A 181 -10.73 15.59 3.76
C ILE A 181 -11.17 15.83 5.22
N SER A 182 -12.43 16.17 5.47
CA SER A 182 -12.99 16.34 6.83
C SER A 182 -12.97 15.02 7.61
N ASP A 183 -13.43 13.93 7.00
CA ASP A 183 -13.36 12.57 7.57
C ASP A 183 -11.89 12.13 7.75
N THR A 184 -11.02 12.38 6.76
CA THR A 184 -9.57 12.10 6.88
C THR A 184 -8.97 12.83 8.09
N LEU A 185 -9.27 14.12 8.26
CA LEU A 185 -8.79 14.92 9.38
C LEU A 185 -9.30 14.36 10.71
N HIS A 186 -10.56 13.96 10.77
CA HIS A 186 -11.17 13.37 11.97
C HIS A 186 -10.51 12.04 12.34
N GLU A 187 -10.33 11.12 11.37
CA GLU A 187 -9.61 9.86 11.58
C GLU A 187 -8.18 10.07 12.09
N GLN A 188 -7.44 11.00 11.48
CA GLN A 188 -6.04 11.27 11.82
C GLN A 188 -5.84 11.71 13.29
N ARG A 189 -6.88 12.26 13.94
CA ARG A 189 -6.85 12.59 15.37
C ARG A 189 -6.64 11.36 16.24
N ILE A 190 -7.23 10.23 15.86
CA ILE A 190 -7.11 8.95 16.57
C ILE A 190 -5.96 8.12 15.99
N PHE A 191 -5.84 8.09 14.66
CA PHE A 191 -4.85 7.26 13.96
C PHE A 191 -3.41 7.62 14.34
N ILE A 192 -3.01 8.91 14.33
CA ILE A 192 -1.61 9.28 14.59
C ILE A 192 -1.10 8.86 15.99
N PRO A 193 -1.83 9.11 17.09
CA PRO A 193 -1.45 8.58 18.40
C PRO A 193 -1.30 7.05 18.43
N PHE A 194 -2.22 6.32 17.78
CA PHE A 194 -2.19 4.87 17.77
C PHE A 194 -1.08 4.31 16.87
N LEU A 195 -0.83 4.91 15.72
CA LEU A 195 0.27 4.56 14.81
C LEU A 195 1.62 4.58 15.53
N ASN A 196 1.83 5.51 16.47
CA ASN A 196 3.04 5.56 17.28
C ASN A 196 3.15 4.38 18.26
N VAL A 197 2.03 3.81 18.71
CA VAL A 197 2.01 2.56 19.46
C VAL A 197 2.30 1.38 18.54
N GLU A 198 1.64 1.29 17.38
CA GLU A 198 1.90 0.23 16.38
C GLU A 198 3.37 0.15 15.97
N LYS A 199 4.05 1.28 15.79
CA LYS A 199 5.49 1.34 15.50
C LYS A 199 6.38 0.69 16.55
N THR A 200 5.88 0.46 17.77
CA THR A 200 6.61 -0.26 18.84
C THR A 200 6.28 -1.74 18.89
N MET A 201 5.29 -2.21 18.12
CA MET A 201 4.88 -3.61 18.09
C MET A 201 5.87 -4.41 17.26
N LYS A 202 6.33 -5.54 17.81
CA LYS A 202 7.34 -6.40 17.16
C LYS A 202 6.92 -6.89 15.78
N HIS A 203 5.64 -7.16 15.56
CA HIS A 203 5.10 -7.68 14.30
C HIS A 203 4.82 -6.60 13.24
N ARG A 204 5.21 -5.34 13.48
CA ARG A 204 4.91 -4.18 12.60
C ARG A 204 6.18 -3.48 12.11
N ALA A 205 7.28 -4.21 11.88
CA ALA A 205 8.55 -3.62 11.45
C ALA A 205 8.45 -2.83 10.14
N ALA A 206 7.47 -3.17 9.28
CA ALA A 206 7.18 -2.45 8.04
C ALA A 206 6.79 -0.98 8.24
N LEU A 207 6.34 -0.57 9.43
CA LEU A 207 6.06 0.82 9.77
C LEU A 207 7.33 1.65 10.06
N LEU A 208 8.47 0.99 10.26
CA LEU A 208 9.77 1.61 10.51
C LEU A 208 10.61 1.72 9.23
N GLY A 209 10.47 0.74 8.33
CA GLY A 209 11.04 0.79 6.98
C GLY A 209 11.65 -0.54 6.54
N PRO A 210 12.16 -0.63 5.29
CA PRO A 210 12.59 -1.93 4.75
C PRO A 210 13.77 -2.55 5.49
N GLU A 211 14.68 -1.75 6.07
CA GLU A 211 15.82 -2.27 6.83
C GLU A 211 15.39 -2.88 8.18
N ASP A 212 14.32 -2.35 8.79
CA ASP A 212 13.70 -2.94 9.97
C ASP A 212 12.98 -4.25 9.62
N VAL A 213 12.33 -4.31 8.46
CA VAL A 213 11.77 -5.57 7.93
C VAL A 213 12.87 -6.60 7.72
N ASP A 214 13.97 -6.23 7.06
CA ASP A 214 15.09 -7.13 6.80
C ASP A 214 15.66 -7.71 8.10
N ARG A 215 15.80 -6.89 9.15
CA ARG A 215 16.21 -7.36 10.49
C ARG A 215 15.19 -8.31 11.12
N ALA A 216 13.92 -7.92 11.16
CA ALA A 216 12.87 -8.72 11.79
C ALA A 216 12.71 -10.09 11.10
N VAL A 217 12.69 -10.10 9.76
CA VAL A 217 12.61 -11.35 8.97
C VAL A 217 13.87 -12.19 9.15
N THR A 218 15.06 -11.57 9.24
CA THR A 218 16.30 -12.29 9.56
C THR A 218 16.21 -12.99 10.92
N GLU A 219 15.72 -12.31 11.95
CA GLU A 219 15.53 -12.86 13.29
C GLU A 219 14.53 -14.02 13.29
N MET A 220 13.40 -13.88 12.57
CA MET A 220 12.41 -14.95 12.40
C MET A 220 13.02 -16.19 11.74
N ILE A 221 13.68 -16.01 10.59
CA ILE A 221 14.27 -17.11 9.82
C ILE A 221 15.36 -17.84 10.61
N ARG A 222 16.23 -17.09 11.31
CA ARG A 222 17.29 -17.68 12.14
C ARG A 222 16.76 -18.33 13.41
N GLY A 223 15.63 -17.85 13.93
CA GLY A 223 14.98 -18.36 15.14
C GLY A 223 14.08 -19.57 14.90
N LYS A 224 13.72 -19.85 13.64
CA LYS A 224 12.90 -21.00 13.24
C LYS A 224 13.52 -22.33 13.71
N LYS A 225 12.71 -23.20 14.30
CA LYS A 225 13.07 -24.57 14.68
C LYS A 225 12.85 -25.58 13.55
N GLU A 226 13.33 -26.79 13.75
CA GLU A 226 13.24 -27.88 12.76
C GLU A 226 11.78 -28.32 12.51
N ASP A 227 10.93 -28.30 13.54
CA ASP A 227 9.52 -28.69 13.50
C ASP A 227 8.57 -27.54 13.14
N GLU A 228 9.09 -26.34 12.90
CA GLU A 228 8.33 -25.15 12.50
C GLU A 228 8.39 -24.92 10.98
N LEU A 229 7.39 -24.21 10.45
CA LEU A 229 7.33 -23.72 9.08
C LEU A 229 7.46 -22.19 9.06
N ILE A 230 8.02 -21.65 7.97
CA ILE A 230 7.84 -20.24 7.62
C ILE A 230 6.73 -20.14 6.58
N VAL A 231 5.76 -19.25 6.79
CA VAL A 231 4.55 -19.18 5.98
C VAL A 231 4.29 -17.77 5.51
N SER A 232 4.09 -17.61 4.20
CA SER A 232 3.71 -16.36 3.55
C SER A 232 2.31 -16.52 2.97
N LEU A 233 1.34 -15.76 3.46
CA LEU A 233 -0.06 -15.91 3.04
C LEU A 233 -0.46 -14.88 1.97
N ASP A 234 -1.17 -15.34 0.95
CA ASP A 234 -1.87 -14.50 -0.04
C ASP A 234 -3.38 -14.63 0.16
N PHE A 235 -4.08 -13.49 0.19
CA PHE A 235 -5.53 -13.44 0.41
C PHE A 235 -6.26 -12.92 -0.82
N SER A 236 -7.47 -13.44 -1.03
CA SER A 236 -8.39 -12.90 -2.03
C SER A 236 -9.24 -11.78 -1.43
N SER A 237 -9.24 -10.59 -2.06
CA SER A 237 -10.12 -9.46 -1.69
C SER A 237 -10.14 -9.13 -0.19
N PHE A 238 -8.96 -9.08 0.44
CA PHE A 238 -8.81 -8.96 1.90
C PHE A 238 -9.61 -7.80 2.51
N ASP A 239 -9.44 -6.58 2.01
CA ASP A 239 -10.18 -5.40 2.48
C ASP A 239 -11.70 -5.63 2.52
N ALA A 240 -12.24 -6.31 1.49
CA ALA A 240 -13.67 -6.60 1.39
C ALA A 240 -14.10 -7.73 2.33
N SER A 241 -13.19 -8.63 2.72
CA SER A 241 -13.45 -9.78 3.59
C SER A 241 -13.42 -9.41 5.09
N VAL A 242 -12.78 -8.30 5.46
CA VAL A 242 -12.79 -7.82 6.85
C VAL A 242 -14.19 -7.33 7.21
N SER A 243 -14.94 -8.13 7.96
CA SER A 243 -16.31 -7.80 8.33
C SER A 243 -16.41 -6.57 9.25
N PRO A 244 -17.55 -5.87 9.26
CA PRO A 244 -17.81 -4.80 10.24
C PRO A 244 -17.64 -5.26 11.69
N ARG A 245 -17.89 -6.54 11.97
CA ARG A 245 -17.77 -7.14 13.30
C ARG A 245 -16.31 -7.37 13.69
N LEU A 246 -15.48 -7.87 12.79
CA LEU A 246 -14.04 -7.96 13.00
C LEU A 246 -13.40 -6.58 13.12
N ALA A 247 -13.84 -5.62 12.30
CA ALA A 247 -13.42 -4.23 12.41
C ALA A 247 -13.78 -3.63 13.78
N GLU A 248 -14.96 -3.94 14.34
CA GLU A 248 -15.34 -3.51 15.69
C GLU A 248 -14.36 -4.01 16.75
N LEU A 249 -13.90 -5.26 16.64
CA LEU A 249 -12.90 -5.83 17.53
C LEU A 249 -11.54 -5.11 17.38
N CYS A 250 -11.11 -4.81 16.16
CA CYS A 250 -9.93 -3.98 15.89
C CYS A 250 -10.06 -2.58 16.53
N PHE A 251 -11.21 -1.93 16.40
CA PHE A 251 -11.46 -0.62 17.03
C PHE A 251 -11.58 -0.69 18.55
N SER A 252 -12.01 -1.82 19.11
CA SER A 252 -11.96 -2.08 20.54
C SER A 252 -10.52 -2.18 21.05
N ALA A 253 -9.63 -2.83 20.29
CA ALA A 253 -8.19 -2.85 20.55
C ALA A 253 -7.55 -1.46 20.41
N ILE A 254 -7.98 -0.65 19.44
CA ILE A 254 -7.52 0.74 19.35
C ILE A 254 -8.00 1.55 20.56
N ALA A 255 -9.29 1.44 20.92
CA ALA A 255 -9.91 2.20 22.00
C ALA A 255 -9.29 1.90 23.38
N SER A 256 -8.80 0.68 23.63
CA SER A 256 -8.15 0.31 24.90
C SER A 256 -6.85 1.08 25.20
N HIS A 257 -6.25 1.72 24.19
CA HIS A 257 -5.11 2.59 24.38
C HIS A 257 -5.48 4.05 24.70
N PHE A 258 -6.72 4.47 24.44
CA PHE A 258 -7.20 5.83 24.71
C PHE A 258 -7.79 5.95 26.11
N GLN A 259 -7.76 7.17 26.66
CA GLN A 259 -8.46 7.44 27.92
C GLN A 259 -9.96 7.19 27.75
N PRO A 260 -10.66 6.60 28.75
CA PRO A 260 -12.07 6.23 28.62
C PRO A 260 -12.98 7.37 28.15
N ALA A 261 -12.64 8.63 28.47
CA ALA A 261 -13.36 9.82 28.03
C ALA A 261 -13.41 9.99 26.50
N TYR A 262 -12.48 9.40 25.75
CA TYR A 262 -12.40 9.48 24.28
C TYR A 262 -12.85 8.19 23.57
N ALA A 263 -13.36 7.20 24.30
CA ALA A 263 -13.84 5.96 23.69
C ALA A 263 -14.97 6.24 22.67
N ALA A 264 -15.86 7.19 22.98
CA ALA A 264 -16.94 7.59 22.08
C ALA A 264 -16.42 8.17 20.75
N ASP A 265 -15.29 8.87 20.76
CA ASP A 265 -14.66 9.41 19.53
C ASP A 265 -14.12 8.27 18.67
N VAL A 266 -13.43 7.29 19.28
CA VAL A 266 -12.90 6.12 18.57
C VAL A 266 -14.03 5.30 17.94
N TYR A 267 -15.11 5.04 18.69
CA TYR A 267 -16.28 4.33 18.14
C TYR A 267 -17.08 5.17 17.13
N GLY A 268 -17.00 6.51 17.20
CA GLY A 268 -17.52 7.40 16.16
C GLY A 268 -16.80 7.20 14.84
N VAL A 269 -15.46 7.14 14.88
CA VAL A 269 -14.62 6.81 13.73
C VAL A 269 -14.94 5.42 13.20
N PHE A 270 -15.03 4.39 14.06
CA PHE A 270 -15.43 3.04 13.68
C PHE A 270 -16.75 3.02 12.91
N ARG A 271 -17.81 3.60 13.48
CA ARG A 271 -19.14 3.62 12.84
C ARG A 271 -19.06 4.26 11.47
N ARG A 272 -18.34 5.37 11.33
CA ARG A 272 -18.13 6.04 10.05
C ARG A 272 -17.29 5.18 9.09
N PHE A 273 -16.25 4.52 9.58
CA PHE A 273 -15.36 3.68 8.80
C PHE A 273 -16.08 2.51 8.12
N VAL A 274 -17.02 1.85 8.80
CA VAL A 274 -17.77 0.71 8.22
C VAL A 274 -19.08 1.08 7.55
N THR A 275 -19.48 2.37 7.53
CA THR A 275 -20.78 2.80 6.96
C THR A 275 -20.71 4.01 6.04
N ILE A 276 -19.53 4.60 5.80
CA ILE A 276 -19.37 5.74 4.91
C ILE A 276 -19.88 5.36 3.51
N PRO A 277 -20.84 6.09 2.91
CA PRO A 277 -21.28 5.73 1.57
C PRO A 277 -20.20 6.00 0.52
N ILE A 278 -20.33 5.41 -0.67
CA ILE A 278 -19.46 5.68 -1.81
C ILE A 278 -20.25 6.07 -3.04
N HIS A 279 -19.92 7.23 -3.62
CA HIS A 279 -20.43 7.68 -4.91
C HIS A 279 -19.74 6.93 -6.05
N THR A 280 -20.55 6.41 -6.97
CA THR A 280 -20.13 5.70 -8.17
C THR A 280 -20.91 6.24 -9.38
N PRO A 281 -20.50 5.90 -10.63
CA PRO A 281 -21.31 6.21 -11.81
C PRO A 281 -22.73 5.62 -11.78
N SER A 282 -22.98 4.59 -10.95
CA SER A 282 -24.30 3.98 -10.77
C SER A 282 -25.14 4.61 -9.66
N GLY A 283 -24.62 5.64 -8.98
CA GLY A 283 -25.22 6.26 -7.81
C GLY A 283 -24.43 6.00 -6.53
N GLU A 284 -25.00 6.45 -5.42
CA GLU A 284 -24.41 6.33 -4.09
C GLU A 284 -24.72 4.96 -3.49
N VAL A 285 -23.69 4.15 -3.22
CA VAL A 285 -23.82 2.84 -2.57
C VAL A 285 -23.74 3.03 -1.05
N VAL A 286 -24.75 2.53 -0.34
CA VAL A 286 -24.95 2.70 1.11
C VAL A 286 -25.11 1.33 1.77
N GLY A 287 -24.47 1.15 2.92
CA GLY A 287 -24.64 -0.02 3.77
C GLY A 287 -23.42 -0.22 4.67
N PRO A 288 -23.50 -1.15 5.62
CA PRO A 288 -22.31 -1.66 6.27
C PRO A 288 -21.40 -2.30 5.22
N HIS A 289 -20.10 -2.08 5.34
CA HIS A 289 -19.11 -2.62 4.41
C HIS A 289 -17.79 -2.95 5.10
N GLY A 290 -16.92 -3.65 4.38
CA GLY A 290 -15.57 -4.00 4.82
C GLY A 290 -14.63 -2.80 4.83
N VAL A 291 -13.33 -3.03 4.90
CA VAL A 291 -12.33 -1.98 5.06
C VAL A 291 -12.24 -1.08 3.82
N PRO A 292 -12.58 0.22 3.90
CA PRO A 292 -12.52 1.10 2.74
C PRO A 292 -11.07 1.59 2.50
N SER A 293 -10.48 1.18 1.38
CA SER A 293 -9.05 1.31 1.07
C SER A 293 -8.41 2.72 1.18
N GLY A 294 -9.20 3.79 1.28
CA GLY A 294 -8.71 5.17 1.39
C GLY A 294 -8.80 5.80 2.77
N SER A 295 -9.26 5.05 3.77
CA SER A 295 -9.20 5.45 5.17
C SER A 295 -7.75 5.57 5.65
N SER A 296 -7.53 6.40 6.67
CA SER A 296 -6.29 6.41 7.44
C SER A 296 -6.05 5.09 8.17
N PHE A 297 -7.13 4.37 8.51
CA PHE A 297 -7.10 3.14 9.30
C PHE A 297 -7.00 1.86 8.47
N THR A 298 -7.07 1.92 7.13
CA THR A 298 -7.04 0.74 6.24
C THR A 298 -5.98 -0.26 6.66
N ASN A 299 -4.70 0.13 6.59
CA ASN A 299 -3.60 -0.77 6.91
C ASN A 299 -3.59 -1.21 8.38
N THR A 300 -3.99 -0.34 9.31
CA THR A 300 -4.04 -0.65 10.74
C THR A 300 -5.11 -1.70 11.04
N VAL A 301 -6.33 -1.52 10.52
CA VAL A 301 -7.44 -2.44 10.73
C VAL A 301 -7.17 -3.76 10.01
N ASP A 302 -6.65 -3.74 8.78
CA ASP A 302 -6.27 -4.96 8.07
C ASP A 302 -5.20 -5.76 8.83
N SER A 303 -4.16 -5.08 9.31
CA SER A 303 -3.07 -5.74 10.05
C SER A 303 -3.53 -6.29 11.40
N LEU A 304 -4.37 -5.53 12.12
CA LEU A 304 -4.95 -6.00 13.38
C LEU A 304 -5.91 -7.16 13.14
N ALA A 305 -6.74 -7.09 12.09
CA ALA A 305 -7.68 -8.15 11.74
C ALA A 305 -6.93 -9.45 11.41
N GLN A 306 -5.85 -9.36 10.63
CA GLN A 306 -4.98 -10.50 10.34
C GLN A 306 -4.27 -11.04 11.59
N PHE A 307 -3.77 -10.16 12.47
CA PHE A 307 -3.11 -10.55 13.72
C PHE A 307 -4.08 -11.24 14.69
N ILE A 308 -5.30 -10.74 14.81
CA ILE A 308 -6.37 -11.34 15.61
C ILE A 308 -6.75 -12.72 15.03
N ALA A 309 -6.92 -12.80 13.70
CA ALA A 309 -7.32 -14.03 13.02
C ALA A 309 -6.25 -15.12 13.09
N SER A 310 -4.98 -14.79 12.90
CA SER A 310 -3.88 -15.76 12.98
C SER A 310 -3.68 -16.32 14.39
N GLY A 311 -3.89 -15.49 15.42
CA GLY A 311 -3.51 -15.77 16.80
C GLY A 311 -2.22 -15.05 17.19
N THR A 312 -2.16 -14.59 18.43
CA THR A 312 -1.09 -13.70 18.93
C THR A 312 0.17 -14.44 19.37
N GLU A 313 0.13 -15.77 19.39
CA GLU A 313 1.21 -16.64 19.84
C GLU A 313 2.32 -16.81 18.80
N TYR A 314 2.01 -16.62 17.51
CA TYR A 314 2.98 -16.84 16.45
C TYR A 314 3.94 -15.67 16.30
N ASN A 315 5.20 -16.00 16.04
CA ASN A 315 6.18 -15.00 15.63
C ASN A 315 5.85 -14.59 14.19
N CYS A 316 5.48 -13.32 13.98
CA CYS A 316 4.99 -12.85 12.69
C CYS A 316 5.48 -11.45 12.34
N GLN A 317 5.39 -11.12 11.06
CA GLN A 317 5.38 -9.75 10.53
C GLN A 317 4.14 -9.58 9.67
N ILE A 318 3.38 -8.53 9.91
CA ILE A 318 2.11 -8.27 9.21
C ILE A 318 2.09 -6.82 8.73
N GLN A 319 1.61 -6.61 7.50
CA GLN A 319 1.40 -5.30 6.90
C GLN A 319 0.22 -5.33 5.94
N GLY A 320 -0.97 -5.10 6.48
CA GLY A 320 -2.22 -5.19 5.74
C GLY A 320 -2.61 -6.63 5.48
N ASP A 321 -2.80 -6.97 4.21
CA ASP A 321 -3.07 -8.31 3.71
C ASP A 321 -1.82 -9.20 3.62
N ASP A 322 -0.61 -8.62 3.57
CA ASP A 322 0.65 -9.37 3.48
C ASP A 322 1.14 -9.76 4.88
N GLY A 323 1.44 -11.05 5.09
CA GLY A 323 1.84 -11.61 6.38
C GLY A 323 2.86 -12.74 6.25
N LEU A 324 3.87 -12.71 7.12
CA LEU A 324 4.89 -13.75 7.28
C LEU A 324 4.80 -14.32 8.70
N TYR A 325 4.77 -15.64 8.83
CA TYR A 325 4.60 -16.35 10.10
C TYR A 325 5.69 -17.39 10.30
N VAL A 326 6.04 -17.66 11.56
CA VAL A 326 6.72 -18.87 11.99
C VAL A 326 5.80 -19.62 12.96
N LEU A 327 5.41 -20.83 12.60
CA LEU A 327 4.50 -21.66 13.40
C LEU A 327 4.90 -23.14 13.36
N PRO A 328 4.49 -23.95 14.36
CA PRO A 328 4.66 -25.40 14.31
C PRO A 328 4.01 -26.00 13.07
N ARG A 329 4.63 -27.01 12.46
CA ARG A 329 4.05 -27.73 11.31
C ARG A 329 2.66 -28.31 11.61
N SER A 330 2.42 -28.70 12.87
CA SER A 330 1.11 -29.19 13.33
C SER A 330 0.00 -28.16 13.20
N ASP A 331 0.34 -26.88 13.11
CA ASP A 331 -0.62 -25.78 13.17
C ASP A 331 -0.97 -25.25 11.77
N HIS A 332 -0.51 -25.93 10.70
CA HIS A 332 -0.87 -25.62 9.31
C HIS A 332 -2.38 -25.48 9.12
N ASP A 333 -3.12 -26.55 9.38
CA ASP A 333 -4.57 -26.58 9.21
C ASP A 333 -5.27 -25.67 10.22
N VAL A 334 -4.71 -25.55 11.44
CA VAL A 334 -5.24 -24.67 12.49
C VAL A 334 -5.21 -23.21 12.04
N LEU A 335 -4.11 -22.76 11.42
CA LEU A 335 -4.00 -21.40 10.91
C LEU A 335 -5.05 -21.14 9.81
N LEU A 336 -5.18 -22.06 8.85
CA LEU A 336 -6.16 -21.95 7.76
C LEU A 336 -7.60 -21.96 8.28
N GLU A 337 -7.93 -22.82 9.25
CA GLU A 337 -9.23 -22.87 9.90
C GLU A 337 -9.56 -21.57 10.63
N ARG A 338 -8.58 -20.98 11.34
CA ARG A 338 -8.76 -19.69 12.01
C ARG A 338 -9.00 -18.55 11.02
N MET A 339 -8.21 -18.47 9.95
CA MET A 339 -8.42 -17.47 8.88
C MET A 339 -9.82 -17.60 8.28
N LYS A 340 -10.23 -18.84 7.96
CA LYS A 340 -11.55 -19.12 7.40
C LYS A 340 -12.69 -18.79 8.38
N SER A 341 -12.48 -18.92 9.69
CA SER A 341 -13.50 -18.64 10.71
C SER A 341 -13.93 -17.17 10.78
N VAL A 342 -13.14 -16.28 10.16
CA VAL A 342 -13.44 -14.84 10.05
C VAL A 342 -13.61 -14.39 8.59
N ASP A 343 -13.97 -15.33 7.71
CA ASP A 343 -14.22 -15.16 6.27
C ASP A 343 -13.01 -14.78 5.43
N PHE A 344 -11.78 -14.95 5.94
CA PHE A 344 -10.60 -14.76 5.11
C PHE A 344 -10.40 -15.93 4.15
N ILE A 345 -10.28 -15.59 2.86
CA ILE A 345 -10.04 -16.54 1.78
C ILE A 345 -8.55 -16.57 1.46
N VAL A 346 -7.83 -17.52 2.07
CA VAL A 346 -6.43 -17.80 1.78
C VAL A 346 -6.32 -18.46 0.41
N ASN A 347 -5.46 -17.94 -0.46
CA ASN A 347 -5.11 -18.55 -1.73
C ASN A 347 -3.90 -19.45 -1.53
N GLU A 348 -4.15 -20.75 -1.28
CA GLU A 348 -3.07 -21.70 -1.02
C GLU A 348 -2.07 -21.81 -2.18
N ASP A 349 -2.54 -21.76 -3.44
CA ASP A 349 -1.68 -21.82 -4.64
C ASP A 349 -0.72 -20.63 -4.78
N LYS A 350 -1.03 -19.50 -4.12
CA LYS A 350 -0.21 -18.29 -4.10
C LYS A 350 0.48 -18.06 -2.76
N SER A 351 0.18 -18.88 -1.78
CA SER A 351 0.83 -18.85 -0.47
C SER A 351 2.07 -19.72 -0.51
N ASP A 352 3.10 -19.32 0.21
CA ASP A 352 4.34 -20.08 0.28
C ASP A 352 4.50 -20.71 1.67
N TRP A 353 4.88 -21.98 1.69
CA TRP A 353 5.11 -22.76 2.92
C TRP A 353 6.52 -23.35 2.87
N PHE A 354 7.41 -22.83 3.71
CA PHE A 354 8.82 -23.16 3.67
C PHE A 354 9.25 -24.02 4.86
N ASP A 355 9.78 -25.21 4.56
CA ASP A 355 10.53 -26.03 5.50
C ASP A 355 11.92 -25.44 5.80
N GLY A 356 12.52 -24.83 4.77
CA GLY A 356 13.86 -24.25 4.79
C GLY A 356 13.91 -22.86 5.45
N PRO A 357 15.12 -22.30 5.59
CA PRO A 357 15.34 -20.98 6.19
C PRO A 357 15.07 -19.85 5.17
N GLU A 358 13.92 -19.85 4.51
CA GLU A 358 13.57 -18.88 3.47
C GLU A 358 12.14 -18.35 3.66
N GLY A 359 11.84 -17.20 3.05
CA GLY A 359 10.52 -16.57 3.20
C GLY A 359 10.25 -15.48 2.17
N VAL A 360 8.98 -15.23 1.90
CA VAL A 360 8.54 -14.13 1.03
C VAL A 360 7.69 -13.17 1.84
N TYR A 361 8.02 -11.89 1.83
CA TYR A 361 7.22 -10.89 2.55
C TYR A 361 7.34 -9.54 1.86
N LEU A 362 6.22 -8.84 1.66
CA LEU A 362 6.19 -7.52 1.02
C LEU A 362 6.89 -7.49 -0.33
N GLN A 363 6.63 -8.52 -1.15
CA GLN A 363 7.19 -8.70 -2.49
C GLN A 363 8.72 -8.80 -2.51
N ARG A 364 9.31 -9.24 -1.39
CA ARG A 364 10.74 -9.49 -1.24
C ARG A 364 10.97 -10.92 -0.81
N TYR A 365 11.98 -11.54 -1.40
CA TYR A 365 12.41 -12.88 -1.06
C TYR A 365 13.64 -12.86 -0.15
N TYR A 366 13.61 -13.67 0.90
CA TYR A 366 14.63 -13.77 1.93
C TYR A 366 15.21 -15.17 1.93
N HIS A 367 16.53 -15.29 1.79
CA HIS A 367 17.23 -16.58 1.79
C HIS A 367 18.68 -16.39 2.27
N PRO A 368 19.33 -17.37 2.92
CA PRO A 368 20.67 -17.24 3.48
C PRO A 368 21.78 -16.85 2.48
N ASN A 369 21.57 -17.16 1.19
CA ASN A 369 22.49 -16.78 0.11
C ASN A 369 22.43 -15.28 -0.24
N TYR A 370 21.42 -14.55 0.23
CA TYR A 370 21.21 -13.15 -0.13
C TYR A 370 21.31 -12.27 1.11
N LEU A 371 22.52 -11.77 1.36
CA LEU A 371 22.83 -10.94 2.50
C LEU A 371 22.55 -9.47 2.21
N SER A 372 22.13 -8.74 3.25
CA SER A 372 21.93 -7.30 3.15
C SER A 372 23.26 -6.58 2.97
N ARG A 373 23.29 -5.62 2.03
CA ARG A 373 24.48 -4.77 1.74
C ARG A 373 24.91 -3.90 2.92
N ASN A 374 24.01 -3.62 3.87
CA ASN A 374 24.33 -2.87 5.08
C ASN A 374 24.79 -3.76 6.26
N GLY A 375 24.90 -5.08 6.05
CA GLY A 375 25.34 -6.02 7.08
C GLY A 375 24.30 -6.38 8.14
N SER A 376 23.03 -5.96 7.98
CA SER A 376 21.95 -6.20 8.97
C SER A 376 21.43 -7.63 9.05
N GLY A 377 21.85 -8.51 8.12
CA GLY A 377 21.32 -9.87 8.03
C GLY A 377 21.05 -10.30 6.61
N LEU A 378 19.91 -10.95 6.40
CA LEU A 378 19.36 -11.25 5.07
C LEU A 378 18.85 -9.96 4.43
N GLY A 379 19.06 -9.79 3.13
CA GLY A 379 18.54 -8.66 2.37
C GLY A 379 17.32 -9.08 1.57
N GLY A 380 16.20 -8.38 1.71
CA GLY A 380 15.01 -8.69 0.93
C GLY A 380 15.24 -8.47 -0.57
N VAL A 381 15.25 -9.55 -1.35
CA VAL A 381 15.50 -9.53 -2.79
C VAL A 381 14.23 -9.16 -3.55
N TYR A 382 14.28 -8.05 -4.29
CA TYR A 382 13.19 -7.57 -5.14
C TYR A 382 13.45 -7.93 -6.61
N SER A 383 12.45 -8.50 -7.28
CA SER A 383 12.54 -8.94 -8.68
C SER A 383 12.98 -7.82 -9.63
N ILE A 384 13.91 -8.13 -10.52
CA ILE A 384 14.40 -7.19 -11.52
C ILE A 384 13.42 -7.01 -12.68
N TYR A 385 12.66 -8.06 -13.05
CA TYR A 385 11.54 -7.92 -14.00
C TYR A 385 10.49 -6.95 -13.47
N ARG A 386 10.16 -7.07 -12.18
CA ARG A 386 9.22 -6.14 -11.51
C ARG A 386 9.75 -4.71 -11.49
N ALA A 387 11.04 -4.52 -11.22
CA ALA A 387 11.66 -3.20 -11.23
C ALA A 387 11.58 -2.58 -12.64
N LEU A 388 11.96 -3.33 -13.68
CA LEU A 388 11.95 -2.87 -15.07
C LEU A 388 10.54 -2.58 -15.59
N ALA A 389 9.54 -3.42 -15.27
CA ALA A 389 8.14 -3.17 -15.61
C ALA A 389 7.67 -1.84 -15.03
N ARG A 390 8.05 -1.53 -13.79
CA ARG A 390 7.71 -0.27 -13.13
C ARG A 390 8.49 0.91 -13.69
N ILE A 391 9.73 0.74 -14.12
CA ILE A 391 10.51 1.79 -14.77
C ILE A 391 9.83 2.14 -16.10
N LYS A 392 9.61 1.14 -16.97
CA LYS A 392 9.03 1.32 -18.30
C LYS A 392 7.58 1.79 -18.25
N TYR A 393 6.70 1.10 -17.53
CA TYR A 393 5.27 1.37 -17.53
C TYR A 393 4.83 2.18 -16.32
N LEU A 394 4.25 3.35 -16.60
CA LEU A 394 3.69 4.26 -15.62
C LEU A 394 2.26 3.84 -15.28
N GLU A 395 1.88 4.01 -14.02
CA GLU A 395 0.49 3.78 -13.59
C GLU A 395 -0.40 4.96 -13.99
N ARG A 396 0.14 6.18 -13.89
CA ARG A 396 -0.61 7.43 -14.06
C ARG A 396 0.27 8.48 -14.70
N TRP A 397 -0.38 9.39 -15.39
CA TRP A 397 0.29 10.57 -15.93
C TRP A 397 0.65 11.54 -14.78
N THR A 398 1.81 12.18 -14.90
CA THR A 398 2.30 13.15 -13.92
C THR A 398 2.42 14.52 -14.55
N ASN A 399 1.81 15.53 -13.94
CA ASN A 399 2.00 16.92 -14.33
C ASN A 399 3.28 17.49 -13.69
N PHE A 400 4.36 17.58 -14.46
CA PHE A 400 5.64 18.09 -13.98
C PHE A 400 5.58 19.56 -13.54
N SER A 401 4.79 20.39 -14.23
CA SER A 401 4.64 21.82 -13.92
C SER A 401 4.04 22.03 -12.53
N GLU A 402 3.06 21.20 -12.13
CA GLU A 402 2.47 21.26 -10.78
C GLU A 402 3.42 20.80 -9.68
N MET A 403 4.40 19.96 -10.02
CA MET A 403 5.44 19.52 -9.10
C MET A 403 6.65 20.46 -9.09
N SER A 404 6.73 21.41 -10.02
CA SER A 404 7.89 22.29 -10.21
C SER A 404 9.18 21.48 -10.35
N ILE A 405 9.11 20.39 -11.13
CA ILE A 405 10.22 19.49 -11.43
C ILE A 405 10.38 19.39 -12.94
N GLU A 406 11.61 19.28 -13.44
CA GLU A 406 11.86 18.97 -14.85
C GLU A 406 11.58 17.50 -15.14
N GLY A 407 11.15 17.19 -16.37
CA GLY A 407 10.83 15.82 -16.76
C GLY A 407 12.01 14.87 -16.61
N SER A 408 13.22 15.29 -16.99
CA SER A 408 14.45 14.50 -16.85
C SER A 408 14.76 14.18 -15.39
N ASP A 409 14.65 15.17 -14.49
CA ASP A 409 14.86 14.98 -13.05
C ASP A 409 13.82 14.01 -12.48
N PHE A 410 12.54 14.16 -12.84
CA PHE A 410 11.47 13.29 -12.37
C PHE A 410 11.74 11.83 -12.75
N PHE A 411 12.05 11.58 -14.02
CA PHE A 411 12.27 10.23 -14.53
C PHE A 411 13.54 9.61 -13.96
N ALA A 412 14.65 10.36 -13.86
CA ALA A 412 15.87 9.90 -13.21
C ALA A 412 15.62 9.50 -11.74
N LEU A 413 15.02 10.39 -10.95
CA LEU A 413 14.75 10.13 -9.52
C LEU A 413 13.76 8.98 -9.30
N ARG A 414 12.74 8.89 -10.15
CA ARG A 414 11.79 7.77 -10.13
C ARG A 414 12.48 6.45 -10.47
N THR A 415 13.33 6.43 -11.48
CA THR A 415 14.05 5.21 -11.89
C THR A 415 15.04 4.78 -10.81
N ILE A 416 15.79 5.72 -10.22
CA ILE A 416 16.70 5.46 -9.09
C ILE A 416 15.97 4.86 -7.90
N THR A 417 14.82 5.45 -7.49
CA THR A 417 14.05 4.96 -6.35
C THR A 417 13.43 3.57 -6.60
N ILE A 418 13.12 3.22 -7.85
CA ILE A 418 12.68 1.88 -8.21
C ILE A 418 13.84 0.89 -8.14
N LEU A 419 14.98 1.21 -8.77
CA LEU A 419 16.18 0.37 -8.78
C LEU A 419 16.70 0.07 -7.38
N GLU A 420 16.61 1.02 -6.45
CA GLU A 420 17.07 0.84 -5.08
C GLU A 420 16.36 -0.32 -4.35
N ASN A 421 15.13 -0.66 -4.73
CA ASN A 421 14.45 -1.83 -4.17
C ASN A 421 15.20 -3.14 -4.48
N SER A 422 15.91 -3.20 -5.60
CA SER A 422 16.68 -4.37 -6.03
C SER A 422 18.13 -4.36 -5.55
N LYS A 423 18.53 -3.47 -4.61
CA LYS A 423 19.92 -3.38 -4.13
C LYS A 423 20.48 -4.69 -3.56
N HIS A 424 19.63 -5.57 -3.03
CA HIS A 424 20.03 -6.88 -2.49
C HIS A 424 20.00 -8.00 -3.53
N HIS A 425 19.53 -7.73 -4.75
CA HIS A 425 19.51 -8.72 -5.82
C HIS A 425 20.95 -9.05 -6.27
N PRO A 426 21.30 -10.33 -6.49
CA PRO A 426 22.66 -10.73 -6.90
C PRO A 426 23.10 -10.05 -8.21
N ALA A 427 22.18 -9.88 -9.16
CA ALA A 427 22.43 -9.19 -10.44
C ALA A 427 22.25 -7.66 -10.39
N PHE A 428 22.21 -7.04 -9.21
CA PHE A 428 21.91 -5.60 -9.05
C PHE A 428 22.82 -4.70 -9.89
N GLU A 429 24.13 -4.95 -9.90
CA GLU A 429 25.07 -4.06 -10.59
C GLU A 429 24.88 -4.12 -12.11
N SER A 430 24.69 -5.32 -12.67
CA SER A 430 24.40 -5.52 -14.09
C SER A 430 23.07 -4.89 -14.49
N LEU A 431 22.04 -4.98 -13.63
CA LEU A 431 20.77 -4.27 -13.81
C LEU A 431 20.96 -2.76 -13.89
N VAL A 432 21.64 -2.15 -12.90
CA VAL A 432 21.85 -0.69 -12.87
C VAL A 432 22.66 -0.22 -14.08
N ARG A 433 23.70 -0.96 -14.49
CA ARG A 433 24.49 -0.65 -15.69
C ARG A 433 23.64 -0.69 -16.96
N TYR A 434 22.77 -1.69 -17.08
CA TYR A 434 21.84 -1.79 -18.20
C TYR A 434 20.88 -0.60 -18.23
N VAL A 435 20.18 -0.31 -17.13
CA VAL A 435 19.23 0.81 -17.06
C VAL A 435 19.92 2.16 -17.28
N HIS A 436 21.12 2.35 -16.73
CA HIS A 436 21.94 3.54 -16.98
C HIS A 436 22.27 3.71 -18.46
N SER A 437 22.59 2.63 -19.18
CA SER A 437 22.92 2.69 -20.62
C SER A 437 21.73 3.08 -21.50
N LEU A 438 20.50 2.89 -21.01
CA LEU A 438 19.27 3.22 -21.71
C LEU A 438 18.81 4.66 -21.46
N ASP A 439 19.17 5.24 -20.32
CA ASP A 439 18.78 6.62 -20.00
C ASP A 439 19.67 7.64 -20.70
N LYS A 440 19.07 8.51 -21.51
CA LYS A 440 19.77 9.57 -22.28
C LYS A 440 20.64 10.48 -21.41
N HIS A 441 20.27 10.68 -20.15
CA HIS A 441 20.94 11.58 -19.23
C HIS A 441 21.78 10.83 -18.19
N GLY A 442 21.97 9.51 -18.33
CA GLY A 442 22.73 8.70 -17.37
C GLY A 442 22.15 8.75 -15.96
N LEU A 443 20.83 8.89 -15.83
CA LEU A 443 20.12 9.02 -14.55
C LEU A 443 20.61 10.20 -13.68
N GLN A 444 21.19 11.23 -14.29
CA GLN A 444 21.59 12.44 -13.58
C GLN A 444 20.37 13.28 -13.19
N PHE A 445 20.44 13.94 -12.04
CA PHE A 445 19.38 14.80 -11.53
C PHE A 445 19.93 16.05 -10.85
N THR A 446 19.15 17.14 -10.86
CA THR A 446 19.52 18.38 -10.18
C THR A 446 19.12 18.37 -8.70
N LYS A 447 19.78 19.22 -7.89
CA LYS A 447 19.40 19.46 -6.49
C LYS A 447 17.98 20.01 -6.36
N GLN A 448 17.56 20.85 -7.31
CA GLN A 448 16.20 21.41 -7.34
C GLN A 448 15.17 20.32 -7.61
N GLY A 449 15.44 19.45 -8.59
CA GLY A 449 14.59 18.31 -8.91
C GLY A 449 14.46 17.35 -7.73
N LEU A 450 15.58 17.04 -7.05
CA LEU A 450 15.56 16.23 -5.82
C LEU A 450 14.67 16.86 -4.75
N HIS A 451 14.83 18.17 -4.47
CA HIS A 451 14.00 18.84 -3.46
C HIS A 451 12.50 18.78 -3.79
N ALA A 452 12.13 19.02 -5.05
CA ALA A 452 10.75 18.94 -5.52
C ALA A 452 10.19 17.51 -5.38
N TYR A 453 10.97 16.50 -5.74
CA TYR A 453 10.61 15.09 -5.64
C TYR A 453 10.43 14.64 -4.18
N SER A 454 11.39 14.95 -3.30
CA SER A 454 11.38 14.57 -1.88
C SER A 454 10.14 15.10 -1.15
N LYS A 455 9.76 16.35 -1.41
CA LYS A 455 8.56 16.96 -0.80
C LYS A 455 7.29 16.14 -1.04
N SER A 456 7.19 15.47 -2.18
CA SER A 456 6.07 14.59 -2.50
C SER A 456 6.12 13.26 -1.74
N MET A 457 7.32 12.70 -1.54
CA MET A 457 7.54 11.41 -0.88
C MET A 457 7.42 11.51 0.65
N ASP A 458 7.98 12.55 1.26
CA ASP A 458 7.94 12.76 2.72
C ASP A 458 6.51 12.82 3.27
N SER A 459 5.58 13.33 2.46
CA SER A 459 4.17 13.38 2.85
C SER A 459 3.54 11.99 2.96
N LYS A 460 3.98 11.01 2.15
CA LYS A 460 3.52 9.62 2.20
C LYS A 460 4.13 8.86 3.38
N ALA A 461 5.42 9.09 3.67
CA ALA A 461 6.11 8.50 4.82
C ALA A 461 5.46 8.92 6.14
N ARG A 462 5.19 10.23 6.33
CA ARG A 462 4.50 10.73 7.54
C ARG A 462 3.09 10.18 7.72
N ALA A 463 2.42 9.79 6.63
CA ALA A 463 1.10 9.19 6.68
C ALA A 463 1.11 7.68 7.00
N GLY A 464 2.28 7.06 7.17
CA GLY A 464 2.40 5.62 7.45
C GLY A 464 2.11 4.72 6.24
N VAL A 465 2.04 5.28 5.03
CA VAL A 465 1.65 4.57 3.79
C VAL A 465 2.87 4.16 2.96
N PHE A 466 4.07 4.21 3.52
CA PHE A 466 5.31 4.11 2.75
C PHE A 466 6.34 3.21 3.41
N ASN A 467 6.38 1.94 2.97
CA ASN A 467 7.49 1.02 3.23
C ASN A 467 8.37 0.89 1.99
N GLN A 468 9.13 1.94 1.68
CA GLN A 468 10.17 1.93 0.65
C GLN A 468 11.44 2.51 1.26
N TYR A 469 12.60 2.26 0.63
CA TYR A 469 13.84 2.89 1.06
C TYR A 469 13.66 4.41 0.98
N GLY A 470 13.67 5.04 2.16
CA GLY A 470 13.29 6.43 2.32
C GLY A 470 14.36 7.39 1.82
N LEU A 471 13.97 8.64 1.60
CA LEU A 471 14.89 9.76 1.38
C LEU A 471 15.41 10.34 2.71
N GLU A 472 15.08 9.72 3.85
CA GLU A 472 15.41 10.19 5.20
C GLU A 472 16.93 10.21 5.45
N SER A 473 17.66 9.22 4.95
CA SER A 473 19.14 9.21 4.90
C SER A 473 19.71 9.96 3.68
N GLY A 474 18.83 10.55 2.86
CA GLY A 474 19.15 11.18 1.59
C GLY A 474 19.33 10.17 0.45
N ILE A 475 18.82 10.49 -0.74
CA ILE A 475 19.01 9.68 -1.96
C ILE A 475 20.49 9.40 -2.27
N GLU A 476 21.37 10.26 -1.78
CA GLU A 476 22.81 10.16 -1.96
C GLU A 476 23.43 8.93 -1.29
N SER A 477 22.73 8.35 -0.30
CA SER A 477 23.14 7.13 0.38
C SER A 477 22.77 5.85 -0.37
N PHE A 478 21.97 5.94 -1.44
CA PHE A 478 21.46 4.80 -2.18
C PHE A 478 22.60 4.06 -2.89
N GLU A 479 22.55 2.73 -2.87
CA GLU A 479 23.51 1.89 -3.59
C GLU A 479 23.45 2.15 -5.10
N THR A 480 22.25 2.44 -5.61
CA THR A 480 22.04 2.82 -7.02
C THR A 480 22.81 4.09 -7.37
N VAL A 481 22.72 5.14 -6.54
CA VAL A 481 23.39 6.42 -6.77
C VAL A 481 24.90 6.28 -6.64
N LYS A 482 25.38 5.51 -5.66
CA LYS A 482 26.81 5.21 -5.50
C LYS A 482 27.37 4.54 -6.75
N LEU A 483 26.65 3.56 -7.32
CA LEU A 483 27.07 2.87 -8.53
C LEU A 483 27.04 3.78 -9.76
N ILE A 484 25.96 4.55 -9.98
CA ILE A 484 25.86 5.50 -11.11
C ILE A 484 27.05 6.47 -11.13
N ARG A 485 27.52 6.94 -9.98
CA ARG A 485 28.69 7.84 -9.88
C ARG A 485 30.02 7.24 -10.33
N THR A 486 30.08 5.92 -10.48
CA THR A 486 31.28 5.20 -10.94
C THR A 486 31.23 4.86 -12.43
N LEU A 487 30.09 5.09 -13.09
CA LEU A 487 29.86 4.91 -14.52
C LEU A 487 30.15 6.23 -15.25
#